data_AF-M1CTG4-F1
#
_entry.id   AF-M1CTG4-F1
#
_cell.length_a   1.000
_cell.length_b   1.000
_cell.length_c   1.000
_cell.angle_alpha   90.00
_cell.angle_beta   90.00
_cell.angle_gamma   90.00
#
_symmetry.space_group_name_H-M   'P 1'
#
loop_
_entity.id
_entity.type
_entity.pdbx_description
1 polymer ?
#
loop_
_entity_poly.entity_id
_entity_poly.type
_entity_poly.pdbx_seq_one_letter_code
_entity_poly.pdbx_strand_id
1 'polypeptide(L)'
;MIIDGPRAPGNDIDVYLRPFVDELKELWIGVSTYDASNNHMFQMRASLLWTISDFPALGNLSGYGVKTRYACPCCLTKTKFRRLKNGQKYCFMSHRRWLPHGHKFRKDKVTFDGLAELEVAPKRVSGIEILKQMKNIRNKFGKDPLAKSRKRKWGDADDVGNVLENIWNKRSIFFELEYWKDNMMRHNLDTMHIEKNVFDNIFWTLLNVDGKGKDNLKSRLDLQEMRIRKALHPKKKANGKYYLPPTCFTLSNKQKDILLQVLRYVKVPDGYSSNISNCVDLKQHTMHGLKSHDCHVLMQQLLPIALRNLVPVNVLKPLIELSNFFRGISSTVMKIGELEKAPRSSCNNSLSFGVNISSIFF
;
A
#
# COMPACT_ATOMS: atom_id res chain seq x y z
N MET A 1 -4.14 17.45 -15.56
CA MET A 1 -4.94 16.23 -15.30
C MET A 1 -4.75 15.30 -16.49
N ILE A 2 -4.00 14.21 -16.36
CA ILE A 2 -3.96 13.17 -17.41
C ILE A 2 -5.25 12.37 -17.24
N ILE A 3 -6.15 12.45 -18.22
CA ILE A 3 -7.44 11.75 -18.19
C ILE A 3 -7.17 10.28 -18.51
N ASP A 4 -7.56 9.38 -17.60
CA ASP A 4 -7.44 7.95 -17.84
C ASP A 4 -8.31 7.53 -19.04
N GLY A 5 -7.65 7.10 -20.11
CA GLY A 5 -8.30 6.32 -21.16
C GLY A 5 -8.56 4.88 -20.71
N PRO A 6 -9.30 4.07 -21.49
CA PRO A 6 -9.59 2.66 -21.16
C PRO A 6 -8.34 1.76 -21.02
N ARG A 7 -7.15 2.29 -21.30
CA ARG A 7 -5.86 1.60 -21.16
C ARG A 7 -4.89 2.49 -20.40
N ALA A 8 -4.30 1.94 -19.34
CA ALA A 8 -3.20 2.61 -18.65
C ALA A 8 -2.03 2.91 -19.63
N PRO A 9 -1.42 4.10 -19.55
CA PRO A 9 -0.35 4.52 -20.45
C PRO A 9 0.94 3.72 -20.22
N GLY A 10 1.15 3.18 -19.03
CA GLY A 10 2.37 2.43 -18.71
C GLY A 10 3.60 3.32 -18.87
N ASN A 11 4.59 2.87 -19.65
CA ASN A 11 5.78 3.66 -19.95
C ASN A 11 5.49 4.89 -20.81
N ASP A 12 4.40 4.89 -21.58
CA ASP A 12 4.04 6.00 -22.48
C ASP A 12 3.63 7.27 -21.70
N ILE A 13 3.48 7.18 -20.38
CA ILE A 13 3.25 8.36 -19.52
C ILE A 13 4.34 9.43 -19.71
N ASP A 14 5.57 9.04 -20.01
CA ASP A 14 6.68 9.97 -20.22
C ASP A 14 6.49 10.82 -21.49
N VAL A 15 5.72 10.33 -22.48
CA VAL A 15 5.36 11.12 -23.68
C VAL A 15 4.45 12.28 -23.27
N TYR A 16 3.47 12.03 -22.41
CA TYR A 16 2.57 13.05 -21.90
C TYR A 16 3.25 14.02 -20.93
N LEU A 17 4.26 13.56 -20.18
CA LEU A 17 5.03 14.39 -19.25
C LEU A 17 6.13 15.21 -19.94
N ARG A 18 6.39 15.01 -21.24
CA ARG A 18 7.47 15.70 -21.96
C ARG A 18 7.35 17.24 -21.90
N PRO A 19 6.21 17.86 -22.27
CA PRO A 19 6.10 19.32 -22.22
C PRO A 19 6.31 19.85 -20.79
N PHE A 20 5.76 19.16 -19.80
CA PHE A 20 5.91 19.52 -18.39
C PHE A 20 7.38 19.49 -17.93
N VAL A 21 8.15 18.48 -18.35
CA VAL A 21 9.58 18.40 -17.99
C VAL A 21 10.40 19.47 -18.69
N ASP A 22 10.06 19.81 -19.93
CA ASP A 22 10.77 20.85 -20.68
C ASP A 22 10.50 22.25 -20.08
N GLU A 23 9.25 22.56 -19.72
CA GLU A 23 8.90 23.77 -18.96
C GLU A 23 9.63 23.85 -17.60
N LEU A 24 9.75 22.72 -16.88
CA LEU A 24 10.50 22.68 -15.61
C LEU A 24 12.00 22.94 -15.79
N LYS A 25 12.59 22.63 -16.95
CA LYS A 25 14.00 22.96 -17.24
C LYS A 25 14.16 24.46 -17.46
N GLU A 26 13.23 25.10 -18.17
CA GLU A 26 13.21 26.56 -18.36
C GLU A 26 13.04 27.28 -17.02
N LEU A 27 12.07 26.84 -16.21
CA LEU A 27 11.83 27.39 -14.87
C LEU A 27 12.99 27.14 -13.91
N TRP A 28 13.80 26.08 -14.10
CA TRP A 28 14.98 25.87 -13.26
C TRP A 28 16.06 26.94 -13.50
N ILE A 29 16.25 27.35 -14.77
CA ILE A 29 17.18 28.42 -15.15
C ILE A 29 16.64 29.78 -14.66
N GLY A 30 15.35 30.02 -14.90
CA GLY A 30 14.63 31.23 -14.52
C GLY A 30 13.93 31.87 -15.72
N VAL A 31 12.68 32.29 -15.51
CA VAL A 31 11.87 32.98 -16.52
C VAL A 31 11.45 34.35 -16.00
N SER A 32 11.65 35.38 -16.82
CA SER A 32 11.23 36.75 -16.51
C SER A 32 9.71 36.80 -16.38
N THR A 33 9.21 37.09 -15.17
CA THR A 33 7.79 37.01 -14.83
C THR A 33 7.36 38.30 -14.15
N TYR A 34 6.19 38.80 -14.52
CA TYR A 34 5.61 40.01 -13.92
C TYR A 34 4.85 39.65 -12.64
N ASP A 35 5.24 40.26 -11.52
CA ASP A 35 4.48 40.22 -10.28
C ASP A 35 3.45 41.37 -10.27
N ALA A 36 2.18 41.03 -10.45
CA ALA A 36 1.08 41.98 -10.46
C ALA A 36 0.81 42.63 -9.09
N SER A 37 1.22 42.00 -7.98
CA SER A 37 1.05 42.57 -6.65
C SER A 37 2.07 43.67 -6.36
N ASN A 38 3.31 43.48 -6.82
CA ASN A 38 4.43 44.40 -6.54
C ASN A 38 4.83 45.25 -7.76
N ASN A 39 4.12 45.11 -8.89
CA ASN A 39 4.33 45.84 -10.14
C ASN A 39 5.78 45.85 -10.64
N HIS A 40 6.45 44.70 -10.59
CA HIS A 40 7.84 44.57 -11.04
C HIS A 40 8.10 43.21 -11.69
N MET A 41 9.14 43.16 -12.53
CA MET A 41 9.64 41.91 -13.10
C MET A 41 10.55 41.21 -12.10
N PHE A 42 10.36 39.92 -11.91
CA PHE A 42 11.26 39.06 -11.15
C PHE A 42 11.64 37.82 -11.96
N GLN A 43 12.74 37.18 -11.57
CA GLN A 43 13.14 35.90 -12.15
C GLN A 43 12.43 34.76 -11.40
N MET A 44 11.39 34.21 -12.02
CA MET A 44 10.65 33.09 -11.45
C MET A 44 11.44 31.81 -11.65
N ARG A 45 11.63 31.05 -10.57
CA ARG A 45 12.16 29.70 -10.61
C ARG A 45 11.21 28.70 -10.00
N ALA A 46 11.15 27.50 -10.57
CA ALA A 46 10.37 26.40 -10.03
C ALA A 46 11.15 25.10 -10.06
N SER A 47 10.83 24.20 -9.14
CA SER A 47 11.36 22.84 -9.12
C SER A 47 10.28 21.85 -8.73
N LEU A 48 10.32 20.66 -9.34
CA LEU A 48 9.47 19.56 -8.94
C LEU A 48 10.00 18.94 -7.65
N LEU A 49 9.23 19.09 -6.57
CA LEU A 49 9.60 18.57 -5.26
C LEU A 49 9.48 17.03 -5.20
N TRP A 50 8.30 16.49 -5.55
CA TRP A 50 8.02 15.05 -5.61
C TRP A 50 6.75 14.78 -6.42
N THR A 51 6.50 13.51 -6.75
CA THR A 51 5.20 13.04 -7.26
C THR A 51 4.39 12.35 -6.17
N ILE A 52 3.06 12.49 -6.16
CA ILE A 52 2.16 11.69 -5.33
C ILE A 52 1.27 10.86 -6.26
N SER A 53 1.25 9.55 -6.06
CA SER A 53 0.47 8.66 -6.93
C SER A 53 0.08 7.38 -6.21
N ASP A 54 -0.89 6.63 -6.75
CA ASP A 54 -1.09 5.26 -6.29
C ASP A 54 0.13 4.37 -6.62
N PHE A 55 0.13 3.12 -6.12
CA PHE A 55 1.28 2.23 -6.27
C PHE A 55 1.54 1.77 -7.72
N PRO A 56 0.53 1.41 -8.53
CA PRO A 56 0.70 1.21 -9.97
C PRO A 56 1.28 2.43 -10.71
N ALA A 57 0.74 3.62 -10.47
CA ALA A 57 1.22 4.84 -11.12
C ALA A 57 2.64 5.22 -10.66
N LEU A 58 3.02 4.91 -9.41
CA LEU A 58 4.41 5.06 -8.97
C LEU A 58 5.35 4.24 -9.86
N GLY A 59 4.96 3.00 -10.19
CA GLY A 59 5.72 2.15 -11.11
C GLY A 59 5.87 2.78 -12.50
N ASN A 60 4.81 3.41 -13.02
CA ASN A 60 4.85 4.11 -14.31
C ASN A 60 5.73 5.37 -14.25
N LEU A 61 5.63 6.19 -13.20
CA LEU A 61 6.39 7.44 -13.07
C LEU A 61 7.88 7.17 -12.85
N SER A 62 8.20 6.28 -11.91
CA SER A 62 9.58 5.98 -11.51
C SER A 62 10.28 4.97 -12.43
N GLY A 63 9.52 4.20 -13.21
CA GLY A 63 10.01 3.02 -13.91
C GLY A 63 10.22 1.81 -13.00
N TYR A 64 9.83 1.87 -11.73
CA TYR A 64 10.07 0.79 -10.77
C TYR A 64 9.17 -0.44 -10.98
N GLY A 65 9.75 -1.62 -10.78
CA GLY A 65 9.11 -2.92 -10.87
C GLY A 65 8.15 -3.22 -9.71
N VAL A 66 6.98 -2.58 -9.69
CA VAL A 66 5.96 -2.73 -8.62
C VAL A 66 5.22 -4.08 -8.62
N LYS A 67 5.43 -4.93 -9.63
CA LYS A 67 4.82 -6.27 -9.76
C LYS A 67 5.82 -7.41 -9.56
N THR A 68 6.94 -7.14 -8.88
CA THR A 68 8.05 -8.08 -8.69
C THR A 68 8.12 -8.55 -7.24
N ARG A 69 8.94 -9.57 -6.96
CA ARG A 69 9.29 -9.98 -5.60
C ARG A 69 10.04 -8.90 -4.80
N TYR A 70 10.51 -7.86 -5.47
CA TYR A 70 11.17 -6.69 -4.89
C TYR A 70 10.27 -5.45 -4.83
N ALA A 71 8.94 -5.56 -4.92
CA ALA A 71 8.07 -4.40 -5.13
C ALA A 71 8.17 -3.25 -4.11
N CYS A 72 8.84 -3.38 -2.96
CA CYS A 72 9.00 -2.26 -2.03
C CYS A 72 10.02 -1.23 -2.56
N PRO A 73 9.61 0.00 -2.91
CA PRO A 73 10.51 1.03 -3.44
C PRO A 73 11.49 1.57 -2.39
N CYS A 74 11.22 1.32 -1.10
CA CYS A 74 12.12 1.69 -0.01
C CYS A 74 13.22 0.65 0.23
N CYS A 75 12.92 -0.64 0.02
CA CYS A 75 13.86 -1.72 0.28
C CYS A 75 14.63 -2.17 -0.96
N LEU A 76 14.05 -2.01 -2.15
CA LEU A 76 14.60 -2.48 -3.42
C LEU A 76 15.01 -3.96 -3.35
N THR A 77 16.24 -4.29 -3.74
CA THR A 77 16.80 -5.64 -3.66
C THR A 77 16.93 -6.17 -2.22
N LYS A 78 16.84 -5.32 -1.20
CA LYS A 78 16.81 -5.71 0.22
C LYS A 78 15.39 -6.05 0.71
N THR A 79 14.39 -6.08 -0.18
CA THR A 79 13.05 -6.56 0.13
C THR A 79 13.12 -8.03 0.49
N LYS A 80 12.67 -8.38 1.71
CA LYS A 80 12.51 -9.77 2.11
C LYS A 80 11.10 -10.20 1.72
N PHE A 81 11.00 -11.32 1.02
CA PHE A 81 9.73 -11.83 0.51
C PHE A 81 9.64 -13.34 0.73
N ARG A 82 8.41 -13.85 0.76
CA ARG A 82 8.10 -15.28 0.70
C ARG A 82 6.99 -15.47 -0.32
N ARG A 83 7.12 -16.48 -1.18
CA ARG A 83 6.05 -16.85 -2.09
C ARG A 83 5.09 -17.79 -1.36
N LEU A 84 3.82 -17.39 -1.25
CA LEU A 84 2.77 -18.22 -0.66
C LEU A 84 2.37 -19.32 -1.66
N LYS A 85 2.37 -20.58 -1.21
CA LYS A 85 2.15 -21.77 -2.05
C LYS A 85 0.69 -21.91 -2.47
N ASN A 86 -0.26 -21.58 -1.59
CA ASN A 86 -1.68 -21.73 -1.86
C ASN A 86 -2.29 -20.42 -2.38
N GLY A 87 -1.95 -19.28 -1.74
CA GLY A 87 -2.42 -17.95 -2.13
C GLY A 87 -1.84 -17.45 -3.45
N GLN A 88 -0.76 -18.08 -3.91
CA GLN A 88 -0.08 -17.79 -5.16
C GLN A 88 0.44 -16.33 -5.30
N LYS A 89 0.88 -15.73 -4.19
CA LYS A 89 1.32 -14.32 -4.10
C LYS A 89 2.63 -14.18 -3.34
N TYR A 90 3.39 -13.14 -3.63
CA TYR A 90 4.50 -12.72 -2.77
C TYR A 90 3.93 -12.02 -1.53
N CYS A 91 4.32 -12.53 -0.37
CA CYS A 91 4.16 -11.87 0.91
C CYS A 91 5.48 -11.16 1.23
N PHE A 92 5.42 -9.87 1.50
CA PHE A 92 6.57 -9.12 2.00
C PHE A 92 6.73 -9.40 3.49
N MET A 93 7.96 -9.63 3.91
CA MET A 93 8.31 -10.11 5.24
C MET A 93 9.38 -9.20 5.86
N SER A 94 9.75 -9.52 7.09
CA SER A 94 10.83 -8.87 7.81
C SER A 94 10.58 -7.39 8.13
N HIS A 95 9.34 -7.04 8.51
CA HIS A 95 8.94 -5.65 8.80
C HIS A 95 9.28 -5.14 10.20
N ARG A 96 9.68 -6.04 11.11
CA ARG A 96 10.07 -5.68 12.48
C ARG A 96 11.50 -5.15 12.55
N ARG A 97 12.31 -5.29 11.49
CA ARG A 97 13.63 -4.63 11.38
C ARG A 97 13.61 -3.10 11.46
N TRP A 98 12.45 -2.48 11.25
CA TRP A 98 12.22 -1.04 11.42
C TRP A 98 11.91 -0.61 12.87
N LEU A 99 11.68 -1.57 13.77
CA LEU A 99 11.53 -1.30 15.20
C LEU A 99 12.90 -1.09 15.86
N PRO A 100 12.98 -0.37 17.00
CA PRO A 100 14.22 -0.24 17.78
C PRO A 100 14.85 -1.61 18.08
N HIS A 101 16.18 -1.67 18.18
CA HIS A 101 16.92 -2.94 18.30
C HIS A 101 16.48 -3.79 19.52
N GLY A 102 16.18 -3.15 20.65
CA GLY A 102 15.69 -3.80 21.86
C GLY A 102 14.19 -4.14 21.86
N HIS A 103 13.44 -3.82 20.80
CA HIS A 103 11.99 -3.99 20.79
C HIS A 103 11.57 -5.47 20.85
N LYS A 104 10.72 -5.85 21.81
CA LYS A 104 10.29 -7.23 22.07
C LYS A 104 9.82 -8.00 20.83
N PHE A 105 9.04 -7.36 19.95
CA PHE A 105 8.51 -7.99 18.73
C PHE A 105 9.60 -8.50 17.78
N ARG A 106 10.81 -7.92 17.80
CA ARG A 106 11.92 -8.39 16.97
C ARG A 106 12.37 -9.80 17.33
N LYS A 107 12.15 -10.23 18.58
CA LYS A 107 12.49 -11.57 19.08
C LYS A 107 11.25 -12.49 19.19
N ASP A 108 10.05 -11.96 18.99
CA ASP A 108 8.80 -12.72 19.11
C ASP A 108 8.59 -13.64 17.90
N LYS A 109 9.00 -14.90 18.03
CA LYS A 109 8.82 -15.90 16.96
C LYS A 109 7.40 -16.43 16.92
N VAL A 110 6.75 -16.53 18.08
CA VAL A 110 5.50 -17.28 18.27
C VAL A 110 4.31 -16.51 17.68
N THR A 111 4.26 -15.19 17.91
CA THR A 111 3.17 -14.34 17.44
C THR A 111 3.33 -13.95 15.96
N PHE A 112 4.46 -14.25 15.33
CA PHE A 112 4.73 -13.85 13.94
C PHE A 112 4.99 -15.06 13.04
N ASP A 113 6.07 -15.03 12.28
CA ASP A 113 6.38 -15.97 11.20
C ASP A 113 7.35 -17.08 11.61
N GLY A 114 7.56 -17.27 12.92
CA GLY A 114 8.53 -18.23 13.47
C GLY A 114 9.98 -17.74 13.49
N LEU A 115 10.26 -16.54 12.96
CA LEU A 115 11.62 -16.01 12.84
C LEU A 115 11.84 -14.79 13.75
N ALA A 116 13.08 -14.63 14.21
CA ALA A 116 13.53 -13.41 14.86
C ALA A 116 14.14 -12.48 13.80
N GLU A 117 13.93 -11.17 13.96
CA GLU A 117 14.36 -10.14 13.01
C GLU A 117 15.39 -9.22 13.65
N LEU A 118 16.67 -9.58 13.54
CA LEU A 118 17.79 -8.84 14.13
C LEU A 118 18.50 -7.90 13.14
N GLU A 119 18.23 -8.03 11.84
CA GLU A 119 18.80 -7.16 10.80
C GLU A 119 18.40 -5.68 10.99
N VAL A 120 19.25 -4.74 10.61
CA VAL A 120 18.89 -3.32 10.61
C VAL A 120 17.93 -2.97 9.47
N ALA A 121 17.16 -1.90 9.63
CA ALA A 121 16.34 -1.36 8.55
C ALA A 121 17.21 -1.00 7.33
N PRO A 122 16.77 -1.31 6.10
CA PRO A 122 17.52 -0.96 4.90
C PRO A 122 17.60 0.56 4.76
N LYS A 123 18.79 1.06 4.44
CA LYS A 123 18.97 2.46 4.04
C LYS A 123 18.30 2.70 2.69
N ARG A 124 17.61 3.84 2.56
CA ARG A 124 17.08 4.29 1.29
C ARG A 124 18.23 4.57 0.32
N VAL A 125 18.05 4.17 -0.93
CA VAL A 125 19.03 4.38 -2.00
C VAL A 125 18.89 5.80 -2.55
N SER A 126 20.03 6.47 -2.73
CA SER A 126 20.11 7.83 -3.25
C SER A 126 19.68 7.90 -4.71
N GLY A 127 19.28 9.08 -5.19
CA GLY A 127 18.91 9.24 -6.61
C GLY A 127 20.11 9.02 -7.53
N ILE A 128 21.32 9.37 -7.08
CA ILE A 128 22.58 9.10 -7.80
C ILE A 128 22.80 7.58 -7.98
N GLU A 129 22.62 6.78 -6.92
CA GLU A 129 22.75 5.32 -7.01
C GLU A 129 21.66 4.70 -7.89
N ILE A 130 20.42 5.19 -7.82
CA ILE A 130 19.34 4.75 -8.72
C ILE A 130 19.71 5.06 -10.18
N LEU A 131 20.20 6.27 -10.45
CA LEU A 131 20.61 6.67 -11.80
C LEU A 131 21.73 5.76 -12.34
N LYS A 132 22.68 5.37 -11.49
CA LYS A 132 23.72 4.38 -11.85
C LYS A 132 23.12 3.01 -12.19
N GLN A 133 22.14 2.54 -11.42
CA GLN A 133 21.44 1.27 -11.71
C GLN A 133 20.68 1.32 -13.05
N MET A 134 20.21 2.49 -13.45
CA MET A 134 19.46 2.68 -14.70
C MET A 134 20.34 2.99 -15.93
N LYS A 135 21.68 3.05 -15.79
CA LYS A 135 22.59 3.57 -16.84
C LYS A 135 22.41 2.90 -18.20
N ASN A 136 22.16 1.59 -18.22
CA ASN A 136 22.06 0.79 -19.44
C ASN A 136 20.62 0.55 -19.92
N ILE A 137 19.63 1.13 -19.24
CA ILE A 137 18.22 0.95 -19.59
C ILE A 137 17.87 1.89 -20.74
N ARG A 138 17.39 1.31 -21.84
CA ARG A 138 16.80 2.06 -22.96
C ARG A 138 15.29 2.03 -22.85
N ASN A 139 14.68 3.21 -22.76
CA ASN A 139 13.22 3.33 -22.73
C ASN A 139 12.63 2.87 -24.06
N LYS A 140 11.60 2.02 -23.99
CA LYS A 140 10.78 1.63 -25.13
C LYS A 140 9.38 2.20 -24.94
N PHE A 141 8.93 2.98 -25.91
CA PHE A 141 7.61 3.59 -25.95
C PHE A 141 6.78 2.96 -27.07
N GLY A 142 5.46 3.02 -26.92
CA GLY A 142 4.50 2.38 -27.81
C GLY A 142 4.26 0.91 -27.47
N LYS A 143 3.05 0.45 -27.80
CA LYS A 143 2.68 -0.96 -27.74
C LYS A 143 2.85 -1.55 -29.13
N ASP A 144 3.68 -2.57 -29.27
CA ASP A 144 3.73 -3.37 -30.50
C ASP A 144 2.34 -4.04 -30.71
N PRO A 145 1.62 -3.71 -31.80
CA PRO A 145 0.30 -4.29 -32.09
C PRO A 145 0.32 -5.82 -32.21
N LEU A 146 1.49 -6.40 -32.54
CA LEU A 146 1.69 -7.83 -32.75
C LEU A 146 2.20 -8.55 -31.49
N ALA A 147 2.60 -7.81 -30.45
CA ALA A 147 3.01 -8.39 -29.19
C ALA A 147 1.80 -8.92 -28.42
N LYS A 148 1.48 -10.20 -28.62
CA LYS A 148 0.56 -10.94 -27.74
C LYS A 148 1.00 -10.72 -26.30
N SER A 149 0.06 -10.36 -25.42
CA SER A 149 0.34 -10.22 -23.98
C SER A 149 0.89 -11.55 -23.48
N ARG A 150 2.21 -11.70 -23.41
CA ARG A 150 2.83 -12.89 -22.84
C ARG A 150 2.46 -12.88 -21.36
N LYS A 151 1.51 -13.73 -20.97
CA LYS A 151 1.39 -14.13 -19.56
C LYS A 151 2.78 -14.62 -19.18
N ARG A 152 3.48 -13.91 -18.29
CA ARG A 152 4.77 -14.38 -17.77
C ARG A 152 4.55 -15.81 -17.30
N LYS A 153 5.21 -16.78 -17.95
CA LYS A 153 5.25 -18.14 -17.45
C LYS A 153 6.10 -18.07 -16.18
N TRP A 154 5.46 -18.21 -15.03
CA TRP A 154 6.16 -18.36 -13.75
C TRP A 154 6.75 -19.77 -13.72
N GLY A 155 8.05 -19.86 -13.97
CA GLY A 155 8.87 -21.06 -13.79
C GLY A 155 10.22 -20.64 -13.25
N ASP A 156 10.95 -21.57 -12.64
CA ASP A 156 12.21 -21.45 -11.88
C ASP A 156 13.42 -20.82 -12.62
N ALA A 157 13.20 -20.04 -13.68
CA ALA A 157 14.22 -19.31 -14.44
C ALA A 157 14.57 -17.91 -13.83
N ASP A 158 14.26 -17.69 -12.55
CA ASP A 158 14.66 -16.49 -11.80
C ASP A 158 16.09 -16.61 -11.22
N ASP A 159 16.83 -17.64 -11.65
CA ASP A 159 18.21 -17.89 -11.23
C ASP A 159 19.22 -17.33 -12.24
N VAL A 160 20.16 -16.55 -11.71
CA VAL A 160 21.42 -16.07 -12.31
C VAL A 160 21.38 -14.99 -13.42
N GLY A 161 20.22 -14.39 -13.74
CA GLY A 161 20.14 -13.21 -14.64
C GLY A 161 20.04 -11.87 -13.89
N ASN A 162 21.07 -11.01 -14.01
CA ASN A 162 21.26 -9.68 -13.42
C ASN A 162 20.02 -9.09 -12.70
N VAL A 163 19.94 -9.25 -11.38
CA VAL A 163 18.80 -8.84 -10.51
C VAL A 163 18.36 -7.39 -10.74
N LEU A 164 19.29 -6.51 -11.15
CA LEU A 164 19.04 -5.11 -11.46
C LEU A 164 18.20 -4.89 -12.72
N GLU A 165 18.34 -5.74 -13.74
CA GLU A 165 17.53 -5.67 -14.97
C GLU A 165 16.05 -5.99 -14.70
N ASN A 166 15.77 -6.70 -13.60
CA ASN A 166 14.43 -7.13 -13.23
C ASN A 166 13.67 -6.14 -12.33
N ILE A 167 14.31 -5.08 -11.80
CA ILE A 167 13.66 -4.11 -10.90
C ILE A 167 13.31 -2.77 -11.57
N TRP A 168 13.88 -2.46 -12.72
CA TRP A 168 13.64 -1.20 -13.44
C TRP A 168 13.15 -1.48 -14.86
N ASN A 169 11.94 -1.01 -15.18
CA ASN A 169 11.32 -1.19 -16.50
C ASN A 169 11.67 -0.05 -17.48
N LYS A 170 12.05 1.12 -16.95
CA LYS A 170 12.49 2.29 -17.70
C LYS A 170 13.31 3.22 -16.83
N ARG A 171 14.06 4.12 -17.45
CA ARG A 171 14.62 5.32 -16.82
C ARG A 171 13.53 6.37 -16.72
N SER A 172 13.27 6.89 -15.52
CA SER A 172 12.27 7.95 -15.32
C SER A 172 12.70 9.24 -16.04
N ILE A 173 11.77 9.87 -16.76
CA ILE A 173 11.95 11.17 -17.42
C ILE A 173 12.40 12.27 -16.45
N PHE A 174 12.00 12.19 -15.18
CA PHE A 174 12.38 13.19 -14.18
C PHE A 174 13.89 13.22 -13.89
N PHE A 175 14.65 12.17 -14.23
CA PHE A 175 16.13 12.21 -14.16
C PHE A 175 16.78 13.07 -15.24
N GLU A 176 15.99 13.71 -16.12
CA GLU A 176 16.47 14.79 -16.98
C GLU A 176 16.50 16.15 -16.26
N LEU A 177 15.80 16.28 -15.12
CA LEU A 177 15.91 17.44 -14.23
C LEU A 177 17.17 17.28 -13.39
N GLU A 178 18.09 18.24 -13.48
CA GLU A 178 19.43 18.14 -12.89
C GLU A 178 19.41 17.83 -11.38
N TYR A 179 18.50 18.48 -10.65
CA TYR A 179 18.33 18.38 -9.21
C TYR A 179 17.61 17.09 -8.75
N TRP A 180 16.96 16.34 -9.64
CA TRP A 180 16.12 15.21 -9.25
C TRP A 180 16.89 14.07 -8.58
N LYS A 181 18.15 13.88 -8.96
CA LYS A 181 19.05 12.87 -8.37
C LYS A 181 19.38 13.17 -6.89
N ASP A 182 19.28 14.44 -6.50
CA ASP A 182 19.63 14.95 -5.17
C ASP A 182 18.40 14.95 -4.23
N ASN A 183 17.18 14.93 -4.79
CA ASN A 183 15.94 14.82 -4.02
C ASN A 183 15.88 13.48 -3.26
N MET A 184 15.83 13.52 -1.92
CA MET A 184 15.70 12.30 -1.11
C MET A 184 14.31 11.63 -1.22
N MET A 185 13.27 12.44 -1.48
CA MET A 185 11.87 12.05 -1.61
C MET A 185 11.43 12.37 -3.04
N ARG A 186 11.43 11.36 -3.93
CA ARG A 186 11.12 11.54 -5.36
C ARG A 186 9.67 11.17 -5.69
N HIS A 187 9.28 9.97 -5.25
CA HIS A 187 7.95 9.42 -5.50
C HIS A 187 7.32 9.03 -4.17
N ASN A 188 6.18 9.64 -3.89
CA ASN A 188 5.35 9.42 -2.72
C ASN A 188 4.08 8.67 -3.12
N LEU A 189 3.55 7.89 -2.17
CA LEU A 189 2.30 7.18 -2.37
C LEU A 189 1.12 8.00 -1.87
N ASP A 190 0.04 7.93 -2.63
CA ASP A 190 -1.24 8.47 -2.23
C ASP A 190 -1.78 7.72 -1.02
N THR A 191 -1.83 8.42 0.11
CA THR A 191 -2.25 7.88 1.40
C THR A 191 -3.72 7.49 1.39
N MET A 192 -4.58 8.22 0.68
CA MET A 192 -6.02 7.93 0.62
C MET A 192 -6.27 6.58 -0.08
N HIS A 193 -5.55 6.30 -1.16
CA HIS A 193 -5.63 5.01 -1.85
C HIS A 193 -5.06 3.86 -1.01
N ILE A 194 -3.96 4.09 -0.28
CA ILE A 194 -3.43 3.10 0.69
C ILE A 194 -4.48 2.79 1.74
N GLU A 195 -5.03 3.83 2.36
CA GLU A 195 -5.98 3.71 3.47
C GLU A 195 -7.24 2.99 3.04
N LYS A 196 -7.81 3.34 1.88
CA LYS A 196 -8.94 2.61 1.30
C LYS A 196 -8.64 1.11 1.17
N ASN A 197 -7.48 0.76 0.61
CA ASN A 197 -7.09 -0.64 0.45
C ASN A 197 -6.94 -1.35 1.79
N VAL A 198 -6.39 -0.68 2.81
CA VAL A 198 -6.27 -1.23 4.17
C VAL A 198 -7.65 -1.42 4.80
N PHE A 199 -8.51 -0.40 4.74
CA PHE A 199 -9.89 -0.44 5.22
C PHE A 199 -10.65 -1.61 4.57
N ASP A 200 -10.66 -1.70 3.23
CA ASP A 200 -11.34 -2.77 2.50
C ASP A 200 -10.88 -4.14 2.98
N ASN A 201 -9.57 -4.36 3.07
CA ASN A 201 -9.03 -5.64 3.51
C ASN A 201 -9.47 -6.00 4.94
N ILE A 202 -9.47 -5.03 5.87
CA ILE A 202 -9.90 -5.23 7.26
C ILE A 202 -11.41 -5.48 7.32
N PHE A 203 -12.19 -4.57 6.75
CA PHE A 203 -13.64 -4.56 6.86
C PHE A 203 -14.28 -5.79 6.21
N TRP A 204 -13.83 -6.17 5.01
CA TRP A 204 -14.33 -7.39 4.36
C TRP A 204 -13.90 -8.67 5.06
N THR A 205 -12.79 -8.66 5.78
CA THR A 205 -12.36 -9.79 6.61
C THR A 205 -13.22 -9.91 7.87
N LEU A 206 -13.56 -8.80 8.52
CA LEU A 206 -14.45 -8.78 9.70
C LEU A 206 -15.87 -9.24 9.35
N LEU A 207 -16.40 -8.78 8.21
CA LEU A 207 -17.72 -9.21 7.73
C LEU A 207 -17.72 -10.61 7.11
N ASN A 208 -16.54 -11.20 6.88
CA ASN A 208 -16.37 -12.50 6.22
C ASN A 208 -17.16 -12.59 4.91
N VAL A 209 -16.99 -11.60 4.03
CA VAL A 209 -17.67 -11.57 2.72
C VAL A 209 -16.88 -12.40 1.71
N ASP A 210 -17.56 -13.39 1.12
CA ASP A 210 -16.97 -14.30 0.14
C ASP A 210 -16.33 -13.54 -1.03
N GLY A 211 -15.09 -13.94 -1.36
CA GLY A 211 -14.30 -13.32 -2.42
C GLY A 211 -13.65 -11.97 -2.08
N LYS A 212 -14.07 -11.28 -1.00
CA LYS A 212 -13.50 -9.98 -0.60
C LYS A 212 -12.55 -10.10 0.61
N GLY A 213 -12.91 -10.92 1.60
CA GLY A 213 -12.12 -11.13 2.82
C GLY A 213 -10.75 -11.77 2.59
N LYS A 214 -9.80 -11.52 3.49
CA LYS A 214 -8.46 -12.13 3.45
C LYS A 214 -8.33 -13.41 4.25
N ASP A 215 -9.33 -13.74 5.07
CA ASP A 215 -9.41 -15.02 5.76
C ASP A 215 -10.18 -16.04 4.92
N ASN A 216 -9.44 -16.87 4.17
CA ASN A 216 -10.01 -17.89 3.29
C ASN A 216 -9.19 -19.19 3.32
N LEU A 217 -9.71 -20.27 2.72
CA LEU A 217 -9.05 -21.58 2.73
C LEU A 217 -7.59 -21.53 2.26
N LYS A 218 -7.28 -20.77 1.19
CA LYS A 218 -5.90 -20.65 0.69
C LYS A 218 -4.98 -20.01 1.74
N SER A 219 -5.43 -18.93 2.36
CA SER A 219 -4.66 -18.27 3.43
C SER A 219 -4.44 -19.20 4.64
N ARG A 220 -5.44 -20.00 5.03
CA ARG A 220 -5.33 -20.95 6.15
C ARG A 220 -4.40 -22.13 5.83
N LEU A 221 -4.40 -22.61 4.59
CA LEU A 221 -3.43 -23.60 4.11
C LEU A 221 -2.01 -23.04 4.05
N ASP A 222 -1.83 -21.75 3.72
CA ASP A 222 -0.53 -21.10 3.78
C ASP A 222 -0.02 -20.98 5.24
N LEU A 223 -0.89 -20.67 6.21
CA LEU A 223 -0.52 -20.72 7.63
C LEU A 223 -0.06 -22.13 8.05
N GLN A 224 -0.73 -23.16 7.56
CA GLN A 224 -0.36 -24.56 7.79
C GLN A 224 0.99 -24.92 7.17
N GLU A 225 1.22 -24.56 5.91
CA GLU A 225 2.51 -24.76 5.23
C GLU A 225 3.65 -24.03 5.97
N MET A 226 3.37 -22.81 6.45
CA MET A 226 4.31 -22.01 7.24
C MET A 226 4.49 -22.52 8.68
N ARG A 227 3.69 -23.51 9.12
CA ARG A 227 3.69 -24.09 10.47
C ARG A 227 3.42 -23.07 11.59
N ILE A 228 2.70 -22.00 11.29
CA ILE A 228 2.30 -20.97 12.25
C ILE A 228 0.80 -21.05 12.53
N ARG A 229 0.35 -20.55 13.69
CA ARG A 229 -1.08 -20.45 14.04
C ARG A 229 -1.85 -21.77 13.92
N LYS A 230 -1.32 -22.84 14.54
CA LYS A 230 -1.89 -24.20 14.49
C LYS A 230 -3.39 -24.27 14.78
N ALA A 231 -3.88 -23.45 15.71
CA ALA A 231 -5.31 -23.37 16.06
C ALA A 231 -6.22 -23.00 14.87
N LEU A 232 -5.67 -22.36 13.83
CA LEU A 232 -6.39 -21.87 12.66
C LEU A 232 -6.27 -22.78 11.44
N HIS A 233 -5.52 -23.88 11.53
CA HIS A 233 -5.32 -24.78 10.38
C HIS A 233 -6.65 -25.41 9.94
N PRO A 234 -6.89 -25.54 8.61
CA PRO A 234 -8.09 -26.18 8.10
C PRO A 234 -8.21 -27.63 8.58
N LYS A 235 -9.42 -28.05 8.96
CA LYS A 235 -9.71 -29.44 9.33
C LYS A 235 -10.52 -30.10 8.23
N LYS A 236 -10.07 -31.24 7.70
CA LYS A 236 -10.88 -32.02 6.75
C LYS A 236 -12.03 -32.70 7.49
N LYS A 237 -13.25 -32.52 7.01
CA LYS A 237 -14.44 -33.26 7.47
C LYS A 237 -14.53 -34.60 6.73
N ALA A 238 -15.32 -35.54 7.26
CA ALA A 238 -15.56 -36.84 6.64
C ALA A 238 -16.11 -36.74 5.20
N ASN A 239 -16.88 -35.69 4.89
CA ASN A 239 -17.42 -35.41 3.56
C ASN A 239 -16.42 -34.76 2.59
N GLY A 240 -15.12 -34.73 2.93
CA GLY A 240 -14.06 -34.13 2.11
C GLY A 240 -14.02 -32.59 2.11
N LYS A 241 -15.03 -31.89 2.68
CA LYS A 241 -15.02 -30.42 2.79
C LYS A 241 -14.09 -29.97 3.92
N TYR A 242 -13.51 -28.79 3.75
CA TYR A 242 -12.71 -28.15 4.79
C TYR A 242 -13.60 -27.38 5.77
N TYR A 243 -13.34 -27.57 7.06
CA TYR A 243 -13.78 -26.71 8.14
C TYR A 243 -12.68 -25.71 8.48
N LEU A 244 -13.03 -24.42 8.53
CA LEU A 244 -12.12 -23.37 8.99
C LEU A 244 -12.48 -23.02 10.44
N PRO A 245 -11.57 -23.22 11.41
CA PRO A 245 -11.79 -22.79 12.78
C PRO A 245 -12.02 -21.27 12.86
N PRO A 246 -13.01 -20.79 13.65
CA PRO A 246 -13.23 -19.36 13.88
C PRO A 246 -11.99 -18.66 14.41
N THR A 247 -11.84 -17.39 14.02
CA THR A 247 -10.78 -16.50 14.53
C THR A 247 -11.29 -15.68 15.71
N CYS A 248 -10.38 -15.01 16.41
CA CYS A 248 -10.74 -14.06 17.48
C CYS A 248 -11.53 -12.83 17.01
N PHE A 249 -11.61 -12.59 15.70
CA PHE A 249 -12.32 -11.47 15.09
C PHE A 249 -13.54 -11.90 14.26
N THR A 250 -13.90 -13.19 14.30
CA THR A 250 -15.07 -13.70 13.58
C THR A 250 -16.34 -13.14 14.23
N LEU A 251 -17.11 -12.35 13.48
CA LEU A 251 -18.39 -11.82 13.92
C LEU A 251 -19.54 -12.79 13.60
N SER A 252 -20.41 -13.03 14.56
CA SER A 252 -21.72 -13.65 14.31
C SER A 252 -22.62 -12.73 13.47
N ASN A 253 -23.64 -13.28 12.81
CA ASN A 253 -24.57 -12.45 12.01
C ASN A 253 -25.22 -11.34 12.84
N LYS A 254 -25.58 -11.62 14.10
CA LYS A 254 -26.09 -10.61 15.04
C LYS A 254 -25.10 -9.47 15.27
N GLN A 255 -23.81 -9.80 15.44
CA GLN A 255 -22.77 -8.77 15.61
C GLN A 255 -22.52 -7.99 14.31
N LYS A 256 -22.61 -8.62 13.13
CA LYS A 256 -22.56 -7.93 11.84
C LYS A 256 -23.72 -6.96 11.67
N ASP A 257 -24.92 -7.37 12.09
CA ASP A 257 -26.10 -6.50 12.05
C ASP A 257 -25.92 -5.28 12.94
N ILE A 258 -25.42 -5.45 14.17
CA ILE A 258 -25.13 -4.33 15.07
C ILE A 258 -24.09 -3.38 14.44
N LEU A 259 -22.99 -3.93 13.90
CA LEU A 259 -21.96 -3.14 13.22
C LEU A 259 -22.55 -2.31 12.07
N LEU A 260 -23.32 -2.94 11.19
CA LEU A 260 -23.89 -2.31 10.01
C LEU A 260 -25.02 -1.33 10.37
N GLN A 261 -25.80 -1.61 11.42
CA GLN A 261 -26.81 -0.67 11.93
C GLN A 261 -26.16 0.59 12.48
N VAL A 262 -25.07 0.49 13.25
CA VAL A 262 -24.31 1.66 13.69
C VAL A 262 -23.90 2.51 12.49
N LEU A 263 -23.30 1.89 11.46
CA LEU A 263 -22.88 2.62 10.26
C LEU A 263 -24.06 3.19 9.45
N ARG A 264 -25.20 2.51 9.41
CA ARG A 264 -26.40 2.96 8.70
C ARG A 264 -27.02 4.21 9.35
N TYR A 265 -27.00 4.29 10.67
CA TYR A 265 -27.65 5.38 11.41
C TYR A 265 -26.71 6.53 11.80
N VAL A 266 -25.41 6.41 11.52
CA VAL A 266 -24.46 7.51 11.69
C VAL A 266 -24.89 8.71 10.85
N LYS A 267 -25.03 9.85 11.52
CA LYS A 267 -25.24 11.16 10.89
C LYS A 267 -23.95 11.96 11.02
N VAL A 268 -23.53 12.57 9.91
CA VAL A 268 -22.35 13.42 9.83
C VAL A 268 -22.74 14.79 9.26
N PRO A 269 -21.94 15.86 9.50
CA PRO A 269 -22.17 17.16 8.89
C PRO A 269 -22.20 17.09 7.36
N ASP A 270 -22.85 18.08 6.74
CA ASP A 270 -22.83 18.20 5.28
C ASP A 270 -21.39 18.38 4.75
N GLY A 271 -21.11 17.77 3.60
CA GLY A 271 -19.77 17.72 3.01
C GLY A 271 -18.77 16.81 3.73
N TYR A 272 -19.14 16.16 4.83
CA TYR A 272 -18.21 15.34 5.61
C TYR A 272 -17.91 13.96 5.00
N SER A 273 -18.95 13.23 4.60
CA SER A 273 -18.86 11.98 3.83
C SER A 273 -20.08 11.84 2.92
N SER A 274 -20.09 10.85 2.04
CA SER A 274 -21.36 10.48 1.38
C SER A 274 -22.33 9.88 2.41
N ASN A 275 -23.60 9.73 2.01
CA ASN A 275 -24.62 9.10 2.84
C ASN A 275 -24.34 7.59 2.98
N ILE A 276 -23.60 7.21 4.02
CA ILE A 276 -23.19 5.84 4.33
C ILE A 276 -24.40 4.90 4.45
N SER A 277 -25.57 5.39 4.86
CA SER A 277 -26.80 4.58 4.93
C SER A 277 -27.14 3.93 3.58
N ASN A 278 -26.88 4.61 2.46
CA ASN A 278 -27.16 4.08 1.12
C ASN A 278 -26.18 2.98 0.72
N CYS A 279 -25.04 2.88 1.40
CA CYS A 279 -24.04 1.86 1.17
C CYS A 279 -24.30 0.57 1.95
N VAL A 280 -25.20 0.55 2.94
CA VAL A 280 -25.41 -0.59 3.85
C VAL A 280 -26.47 -1.56 3.32
N ASP A 281 -26.11 -2.84 3.22
CA ASP A 281 -27.04 -3.94 2.97
C ASP A 281 -27.09 -4.89 4.18
N LEU A 282 -28.15 -4.74 4.98
CA LEU A 282 -28.41 -5.58 6.15
C LEU A 282 -28.86 -7.00 5.76
N LYS A 283 -29.47 -7.20 4.60
CA LYS A 283 -29.93 -8.54 4.17
C LYS A 283 -28.74 -9.43 3.81
N GLN A 284 -27.73 -8.84 3.17
CA GLN A 284 -26.52 -9.53 2.75
C GLN A 284 -25.35 -9.36 3.74
N HIS A 285 -25.57 -8.70 4.88
CA HIS A 285 -24.57 -8.35 5.89
C HIS A 285 -23.29 -7.74 5.29
N THR A 286 -23.44 -6.76 4.40
CA THR A 286 -22.34 -6.19 3.60
C THR A 286 -22.54 -4.71 3.30
N MET A 287 -21.60 -4.11 2.57
CA MET A 287 -21.71 -2.74 2.05
C MET A 287 -21.30 -2.64 0.58
N HIS A 288 -21.80 -1.62 -0.12
CA HIS A 288 -21.56 -1.34 -1.53
C HIS A 288 -21.37 0.16 -1.79
N GLY A 289 -20.67 0.51 -2.87
CA GLY A 289 -20.62 1.90 -3.34
C GLY A 289 -19.78 2.87 -2.51
N LEU A 290 -18.99 2.40 -1.53
CA LEU A 290 -18.09 3.25 -0.76
C LEU A 290 -17.00 3.87 -1.65
N LYS A 291 -16.88 5.20 -1.60
CA LYS A 291 -15.79 5.94 -2.24
C LYS A 291 -14.55 5.97 -1.33
N SER A 292 -13.40 6.35 -1.89
CA SER A 292 -12.14 6.45 -1.14
C SER A 292 -12.26 7.34 0.11
N HIS A 293 -12.97 8.46 -0.03
CA HIS A 293 -13.22 9.39 1.08
C HIS A 293 -14.09 8.78 2.19
N ASP A 294 -15.11 7.98 1.83
CA ASP A 294 -15.95 7.29 2.83
C ASP A 294 -15.13 6.26 3.61
N CYS A 295 -14.29 5.49 2.91
CA CYS A 295 -13.38 4.53 3.55
C CYS A 295 -12.40 5.21 4.50
N HIS A 296 -11.92 6.41 4.17
CA HIS A 296 -11.07 7.23 5.03
C HIS A 296 -11.81 7.65 6.30
N VAL A 297 -13.01 8.23 6.18
CA VAL A 297 -13.84 8.59 7.35
C VAL A 297 -14.14 7.38 8.24
N LEU A 298 -14.48 6.25 7.62
CA LEU A 298 -14.74 5.00 8.33
C LEU A 298 -13.48 4.51 9.06
N MET A 299 -12.35 4.44 8.37
CA MET A 299 -11.10 3.92 8.94
C MET A 299 -10.59 4.80 10.08
N GLN A 300 -10.62 6.13 9.94
CA GLN A 300 -10.02 7.03 10.93
C GLN A 300 -10.89 7.23 12.17
N GLN A 301 -12.22 7.10 12.06
CA GLN A 301 -13.13 7.53 13.12
C GLN A 301 -14.20 6.50 13.48
N LEU A 302 -14.96 6.03 12.49
CA LEU A 302 -16.20 5.29 12.77
C LEU A 302 -15.97 3.80 13.06
N LEU A 303 -15.03 3.16 12.36
CA LEU A 303 -14.81 1.72 12.44
C LEU A 303 -14.42 1.25 13.87
N PRO A 304 -13.48 1.90 14.57
CA PRO A 304 -13.16 1.49 15.95
C PRO A 304 -14.32 1.70 16.92
N ILE A 305 -15.12 2.76 16.71
CA ILE A 305 -16.30 3.03 17.54
C ILE A 305 -17.36 1.96 17.30
N ALA A 306 -17.63 1.64 16.04
CA ALA A 306 -18.64 0.66 15.65
C ALA A 306 -18.27 -0.78 16.04
N LEU A 307 -16.98 -1.09 16.21
CA LEU A 307 -16.49 -2.38 16.69
C LEU A 307 -16.40 -2.48 18.22
N ARG A 308 -16.64 -1.38 18.95
CA ARG A 308 -16.60 -1.38 20.41
C ARG A 308 -17.60 -2.40 20.95
N ASN A 309 -17.13 -3.29 21.83
CA ASN A 309 -17.89 -4.41 22.41
C ASN A 309 -18.34 -5.51 21.41
N LEU A 310 -17.95 -5.44 20.13
CA LEU A 310 -18.23 -6.52 19.15
C LEU A 310 -17.05 -7.48 18.99
N VAL A 311 -15.83 -6.99 19.20
CA VAL A 311 -14.60 -7.78 19.10
C VAL A 311 -13.82 -7.75 20.42
N PRO A 312 -13.00 -8.77 20.71
CA PRO A 312 -12.12 -8.77 21.87
C PRO A 312 -11.14 -7.59 21.89
N VAL A 313 -10.71 -7.17 23.09
CA VAL A 313 -9.81 -6.01 23.29
C VAL A 313 -8.49 -6.16 22.53
N ASN A 314 -7.96 -7.37 22.42
CA ASN A 314 -6.74 -7.66 21.66
C ASN A 314 -6.89 -7.50 20.14
N VAL A 315 -8.12 -7.45 19.62
CA VAL A 315 -8.44 -7.11 18.23
C VAL A 315 -8.75 -5.61 18.09
N LEU A 316 -9.52 -5.06 19.03
CA LEU A 316 -9.95 -3.66 18.99
C LEU A 316 -8.77 -2.69 19.15
N LYS A 317 -7.83 -2.97 20.05
CA LYS A 317 -6.71 -2.06 20.34
C LYS A 317 -5.80 -1.82 19.11
N PRO A 318 -5.34 -2.85 18.38
CA PRO A 318 -4.60 -2.64 17.13
C PRO A 318 -5.38 -1.84 16.07
N LEU A 319 -6.70 -2.04 15.98
CA LEU A 319 -7.56 -1.27 15.08
C LEU A 319 -7.60 0.22 15.45
N ILE A 320 -7.76 0.54 16.73
CA ILE A 320 -7.69 1.92 17.24
C ILE A 320 -6.31 2.54 16.94
N GLU A 321 -5.23 1.81 17.21
CA GLU A 321 -3.86 2.29 16.93
C GLU A 321 -3.65 2.55 15.44
N LEU A 322 -4.19 1.69 14.57
CA LEU A 322 -4.12 1.86 13.12
C LEU A 322 -4.97 3.05 12.64
N SER A 323 -6.17 3.25 13.19
CA SER A 323 -7.01 4.42 12.90
C SER A 323 -6.36 5.72 13.34
N ASN A 324 -5.72 5.73 14.52
CA ASN A 324 -4.97 6.89 15.02
C ASN A 324 -3.74 7.17 14.15
N PHE A 325 -3.07 6.14 13.65
CA PHE A 325 -1.96 6.29 12.71
C PHE A 325 -2.42 6.99 11.42
N PHE A 326 -3.50 6.52 10.80
CA PHE A 326 -4.03 7.16 9.58
C PHE A 326 -4.50 8.59 9.85
N ARG A 327 -5.20 8.82 10.97
CA ARG A 327 -5.61 10.16 11.41
C ARG A 327 -4.41 11.11 11.58
N GLY A 328 -3.32 10.62 12.16
CA GLY A 328 -2.11 11.41 12.38
C GLY A 328 -1.42 11.81 11.07
N ILE A 329 -1.28 10.88 10.11
CA ILE A 329 -0.63 11.17 8.83
C ILE A 329 -1.51 11.98 7.87
N SER A 330 -2.83 12.02 8.10
CA SER A 330 -3.79 12.83 7.34
C SER A 330 -4.12 14.16 8.01
N SER A 331 -3.51 14.47 9.15
CA SER A 331 -3.74 15.73 9.86
C SER A 331 -3.23 16.91 9.03
N THR A 332 -4.02 17.99 8.98
CA THR A 332 -3.62 19.26 8.36
C THR A 332 -2.49 19.95 9.13
N VAL A 333 -2.36 19.66 10.43
CA VAL A 333 -1.30 20.17 11.30
C VAL A 333 -0.44 18.99 11.75
N MET A 334 0.81 18.96 11.30
CA MET A 334 1.80 17.98 11.76
C MET A 334 2.52 18.52 13.00
N LYS A 335 2.35 17.85 14.14
CA LYS A 335 3.17 18.10 15.33
C LYS A 335 4.42 17.21 15.27
N ILE A 336 5.60 17.82 15.25
CA ILE A 336 6.89 17.10 15.12
C ILE A 336 7.02 15.99 16.20
N GLY A 337 6.66 16.30 17.45
CA GLY A 337 6.70 15.33 18.54
C GLY A 337 5.70 14.15 18.43
N GLU A 338 4.65 14.26 17.61
CA GLU A 338 3.76 13.14 17.28
C GLU A 338 4.34 12.29 16.14
N LEU A 339 5.04 12.92 15.19
CA LEU A 339 5.71 12.24 14.08
C LEU A 339 6.84 11.31 14.56
N GLU A 340 7.55 11.70 15.62
CA GLU A 340 8.58 10.88 16.25
C GLU A 340 8.02 9.67 17.02
N LYS A 341 6.79 9.79 17.51
CA LYS A 341 6.07 8.73 18.24
C LYS A 341 5.30 7.78 17.31
N ALA A 342 4.99 8.23 16.08
CA ALA A 342 4.36 7.39 15.07
C ALA A 342 5.26 6.17 14.79
N PRO A 343 4.73 4.93 14.77
CA PRO A 343 5.57 3.77 14.57
C PRO A 343 6.23 3.85 13.18
N ARG A 344 7.55 4.01 13.12
CA ARG A 344 8.34 3.94 11.87
C ARG A 344 8.13 2.60 11.13
N SER A 345 7.64 1.58 11.83
CA SER A 345 7.19 0.29 11.30
C SER A 345 5.83 0.33 10.61
N SER A 346 4.88 1.19 11.04
CA SER A 346 3.53 1.26 10.48
C SER A 346 3.50 1.88 9.09
N CYS A 347 4.34 2.90 8.84
CA CYS A 347 4.54 3.47 7.49
C CYS A 347 5.08 2.42 6.50
N ASN A 348 5.94 1.49 6.92
CA ASN A 348 6.54 0.52 6.00
C ASN A 348 5.73 -0.79 5.82
N ASN A 349 4.91 -1.14 6.81
CA ASN A 349 3.93 -2.22 6.70
C ASN A 349 2.81 -1.90 5.71
N SER A 350 2.42 -0.63 5.61
CA SER A 350 1.38 -0.15 4.69
C SER A 350 1.90 0.10 3.26
N LEU A 351 3.20 0.35 3.08
CA LEU A 351 3.87 0.46 1.77
C LEU A 351 4.03 -0.88 1.03
N SER A 352 3.78 -2.00 1.72
CA SER A 352 3.83 -3.35 1.13
C SER A 352 2.41 -3.77 0.75
N PHE A 353 1.90 -3.23 -0.36
CA PHE A 353 0.58 -3.58 -0.90
C PHE A 353 0.41 -5.10 -1.01
N GLY A 354 -0.58 -5.60 -0.29
CA GLY A 354 -0.72 -7.01 0.02
C GLY A 354 -0.49 -7.32 1.49
N VAL A 355 -0.86 -6.41 2.41
CA VAL A 355 -0.91 -6.66 3.86
C VAL A 355 -1.50 -8.04 4.07
N ASN A 356 -0.61 -8.96 4.40
CA ASN A 356 -0.99 -10.27 4.87
C ASN A 356 -1.55 -9.98 6.25
N ILE A 357 -2.86 -9.79 6.31
CA ILE A 357 -3.67 -9.53 7.53
C ILE A 357 -3.34 -10.52 8.65
N SER A 358 -2.67 -11.62 8.33
CA SER A 358 -2.06 -12.52 9.29
C SER A 358 -1.09 -11.89 10.28
N SER A 359 -0.44 -10.77 9.99
CA SER A 359 0.41 -10.07 10.98
C SER A 359 -0.35 -9.04 11.82
N ILE A 360 -1.56 -8.61 11.42
CA ILE A 360 -2.37 -7.64 12.16
C ILE A 360 -3.38 -8.35 13.07
N PHE A 361 -3.86 -9.53 12.69
CA PHE A 361 -5.00 -10.17 13.38
C PHE A 361 -4.79 -11.61 13.84
N PHE A 362 -3.71 -12.29 13.45
CA PHE A 362 -3.42 -13.60 14.00
C PHE A 362 -2.45 -13.52 15.15
#